data_AF-A0A150AC91-F1
#
_entry.id   AF-A0A150AC91-F1
#
_cell.length_a   1.000
_cell.length_b   1.000
_cell.length_c   1.000
_cell.angle_alpha   90.00
_cell.angle_beta   90.00
_cell.angle_gamma   90.00
#
_symmetry.space_group_name_H-M   'P 1'
#
loop_
_entity.id
_entity.type
_entity.pdbx_description
1 polymer ?
#
loop_
_entity_poly.entity_id
_entity_poly.type
_entity_poly.pdbx_seq_one_letter_code
_entity_poly.pdbx_strand_id
1 'polypeptide(L)'
;MEILKKSSNYYQEAIKNSSAISLIKYISIETYNRISLIKYSHKVYLDKGEIDKELEYIGIKEETLTQNIVYELCKFQLENDLQLFKLFESKNEKTNGSDILLTIKFQNGTIKFPFQAKLLTTYTNKKDGSYHHLQHDNSQGIQIDLLEKFAKDIGSGIGFYLFYNYTSGSNSISNGEKEEYYGCSFTNTALVRSSKGNAENKRVKFSELHPPSKPFYHFFGITPSLNETSINNPDGNPNFDDVDKFFKENGIDNYKNFDPPLRFYTEEEMNEENIKYWQDLNSNSKNYITNNIKKQNEFNPRYKIDVVSNPISINDEKEIENRGNLKVKDKALEVEFIV
;
A
#
# COMPACT_ATOMS: atom_id res chain seq x y z
N MET A 1 18.42 19.14 0.33
CA MET A 1 18.54 19.07 1.81
C MET A 1 17.27 19.53 2.54
N GLU A 2 16.50 20.49 2.03
CA GLU A 2 15.27 20.97 2.68
C GLU A 2 14.09 19.98 2.62
N ILE A 3 14.04 19.11 1.60
CA ILE A 3 13.01 18.07 1.44
C ILE A 3 13.10 17.00 2.54
N LEU A 4 14.32 16.58 2.91
CA LEU A 4 14.56 15.60 3.99
C LEU A 4 14.10 16.13 5.37
N LYS A 5 14.12 17.46 5.57
CA LYS A 5 13.63 18.06 6.83
C LYS A 5 12.11 18.01 6.95
N LYS A 6 11.36 17.99 5.84
CA LYS A 6 9.89 17.96 5.86
C LYS A 6 9.32 16.56 6.05
N SER A 7 9.97 15.51 5.50
CA SER A 7 9.56 14.13 5.79
C SER A 7 9.71 13.80 7.27
N SER A 8 10.74 14.37 7.93
CA SER A 8 10.89 14.30 9.39
C SER A 8 9.66 14.79 10.17
N ASN A 9 8.88 15.77 9.70
CA ASN A 9 7.73 16.26 10.48
C ASN A 9 6.60 15.22 10.54
N TYR A 10 6.23 14.59 9.42
CA TYR A 10 5.16 13.59 9.38
C TYR A 10 5.53 12.32 10.16
N TYR A 11 6.81 11.95 10.14
CA TYR A 11 7.34 10.87 10.98
C TYR A 11 7.12 11.19 12.47
N GLN A 12 7.47 12.40 12.91
CA GLN A 12 7.26 12.84 14.29
C GLN A 12 5.78 12.96 14.66
N GLU A 13 4.94 13.45 13.75
CA GLU A 13 3.48 13.49 13.95
C GLU A 13 2.88 12.09 14.08
N ALA A 14 3.35 11.12 13.28
CA ALA A 14 2.90 9.74 13.37
C ALA A 14 3.22 9.13 14.74
N ILE A 15 4.39 9.44 15.33
CA ILE A 15 4.76 9.00 16.68
C ILE A 15 3.88 9.70 17.71
N LYS A 16 3.86 11.04 17.67
CA LYS A 16 3.20 11.87 18.68
C LYS A 16 1.70 11.58 18.78
N ASN A 17 1.05 11.35 17.64
CA ASN A 17 -0.39 11.21 17.55
C ASN A 17 -0.82 9.76 17.27
N SER A 18 0.11 8.79 17.27
CA SER A 18 -0.14 7.41 16.86
C SER A 18 -0.91 7.30 15.54
N SER A 19 -0.57 8.14 14.56
CA SER A 19 -1.38 8.35 13.35
C SER A 19 -0.86 7.56 12.16
N ALA A 20 -1.64 6.56 11.74
CA ALA A 20 -1.44 5.84 10.49
C ALA A 20 -1.44 6.78 9.26
N ILE A 21 -2.30 7.81 9.27
CA ILE A 21 -2.38 8.78 8.17
C ILE A 21 -1.06 9.53 8.02
N SER A 22 -0.49 10.02 9.13
CA SER A 22 0.80 10.72 9.10
C SER A 22 1.94 9.79 8.69
N LEU A 23 1.92 8.51 9.11
CA LEU A 23 2.91 7.53 8.66
C LEU A 23 2.80 7.27 7.14
N ILE A 24 1.60 7.09 6.60
CA ILE A 24 1.41 6.86 5.17
C ILE A 24 1.77 8.10 4.34
N LYS A 25 1.54 9.32 4.85
CA LYS A 25 2.06 10.56 4.26
C LYS A 25 3.58 10.57 4.20
N TYR A 26 4.25 10.22 5.30
CA TYR A 26 5.72 10.09 5.34
C TYR A 26 6.22 9.08 4.29
N ILE A 27 5.64 7.87 4.26
CA ILE A 27 6.02 6.81 3.31
C ILE A 27 5.79 7.25 1.85
N SER A 28 4.72 7.99 1.57
CA SER A 28 4.45 8.52 0.24
C SER A 28 5.54 9.51 -0.21
N ILE A 29 5.98 10.40 0.70
CA ILE A 29 7.08 11.34 0.43
C ILE A 29 8.41 10.59 0.22
N GLU A 30 8.71 9.59 1.04
CA GLU A 30 9.94 8.80 0.87
C GLU A 30 9.93 8.00 -0.44
N THR A 31 8.77 7.46 -0.83
CA THR A 31 8.59 6.80 -2.13
C THR A 31 8.86 7.77 -3.28
N TYR A 32 8.27 8.97 -3.22
CA TYR A 32 8.52 10.03 -4.20
C TYR A 32 10.01 10.38 -4.29
N ASN A 33 10.68 10.57 -3.15
CA ASN A 33 12.10 10.91 -3.07
C ASN A 33 12.99 9.83 -3.67
N ARG A 34 12.74 8.56 -3.36
CA ARG A 34 13.50 7.41 -3.89
C ARG A 34 13.40 7.34 -5.42
N ILE A 35 12.19 7.47 -5.96
CA ILE A 35 11.97 7.50 -7.41
C ILE A 35 12.68 8.71 -8.04
N SER A 36 12.63 9.87 -7.39
CA SER A 36 13.29 11.10 -7.87
C SER A 36 14.82 10.96 -7.96
N LEU A 37 15.44 10.32 -6.97
CA LEU A 37 16.89 10.17 -6.88
C LEU A 37 17.41 9.32 -8.04
N ILE A 38 16.75 8.20 -8.31
CA ILE A 38 17.11 7.30 -9.40
C ILE A 38 17.03 8.04 -10.75
N LYS A 39 15.98 8.84 -10.95
CA LYS A 39 15.81 9.65 -12.17
C LYS A 39 16.85 10.75 -12.31
N TYR A 40 17.18 11.44 -11.21
CA TYR A 40 18.20 12.49 -11.20
C TYR A 40 19.57 11.92 -11.56
N SER A 41 19.95 10.79 -10.95
CA SER A 41 21.20 10.10 -11.27
C SER A 41 21.31 9.81 -12.76
N HIS A 42 20.28 9.21 -13.36
CA HIS A 42 20.28 8.90 -14.80
C HIS A 42 20.48 10.15 -15.69
N LYS A 43 19.83 11.28 -15.36
CA LYS A 43 19.99 12.52 -16.13
C LYS A 43 21.41 13.08 -16.09
N VAL A 44 22.05 13.11 -14.93
CA VAL A 44 23.41 13.68 -14.76
C VAL A 44 24.44 12.96 -15.62
N TYR A 45 24.33 11.64 -15.79
CA TYR A 45 25.24 10.86 -16.64
C TYR A 45 25.02 11.13 -18.13
N LEU A 46 23.76 11.24 -18.58
CA LEU A 46 23.43 11.60 -19.96
C LEU A 46 24.02 12.96 -20.35
N ASP A 47 23.87 13.98 -19.50
CA ASP A 47 24.34 15.34 -19.77
C ASP A 47 25.88 15.45 -19.87
N LYS A 48 26.62 14.50 -19.28
CA LYS A 48 28.10 14.45 -19.33
C LYS A 48 28.65 13.65 -20.51
N GLY A 49 27.80 12.99 -21.30
CA GLY A 49 28.24 12.08 -22.36
C GLY A 49 28.90 10.79 -21.84
N GLU A 50 28.87 10.57 -20.53
CA GLU A 50 29.38 9.38 -19.84
C GLU A 50 28.19 8.47 -19.53
N ILE A 51 27.69 7.76 -20.53
CA ILE A 51 26.72 6.70 -20.28
C ILE A 51 27.50 5.45 -19.93
N ASP A 52 27.66 5.20 -18.64
CA ASP A 52 27.94 3.85 -18.20
C ASP A 52 26.69 3.00 -18.48
N LYS A 53 26.80 1.97 -19.31
CA LYS A 53 25.67 1.09 -19.68
C LYS A 53 25.05 0.42 -18.45
N GLU A 54 25.79 0.30 -17.35
CA GLU A 54 25.30 -0.23 -16.08
C GLU A 54 24.37 0.75 -15.35
N LEU A 55 24.53 2.07 -15.53
CA LEU A 55 23.71 3.10 -14.89
C LEU A 55 22.40 3.40 -15.63
N GLU A 56 22.36 3.17 -16.95
CA GLU A 56 21.11 3.13 -17.74
C GLU A 56 20.12 2.08 -17.20
N TYR A 57 20.63 1.09 -16.45
CA TYR A 57 19.91 -0.08 -15.98
C TYR A 57 19.39 0.00 -14.54
N ILE A 58 19.67 1.04 -13.75
CA ILE A 58 19.11 1.16 -12.38
C ILE A 58 17.65 1.60 -12.46
N GLY A 59 16.78 0.70 -12.93
CA GLY A 59 15.34 0.83 -12.83
C GLY A 59 14.87 0.31 -11.48
N ILE A 60 14.09 1.11 -10.76
CA ILE A 60 13.35 0.59 -9.60
C ILE A 60 12.11 -0.16 -10.10
N LYS A 61 11.90 -1.36 -9.57
CA LYS A 61 10.76 -2.19 -9.93
C LYS A 61 9.56 -1.92 -9.02
N GLU A 62 8.36 -2.23 -9.52
CA GLU A 62 7.11 -2.11 -8.77
C GLU A 62 7.18 -2.92 -7.47
N GLU A 63 7.71 -4.14 -7.54
CA GLU A 63 7.87 -5.05 -6.42
C GLU A 63 8.79 -4.46 -5.33
N THR A 64 9.88 -3.80 -5.74
CA THR A 64 10.83 -3.15 -4.82
C THR A 64 10.17 -1.99 -4.08
N LEU A 65 9.31 -1.21 -4.75
CA LEU A 65 8.59 -0.11 -4.11
C LEU A 65 7.54 -0.62 -3.13
N THR A 66 6.80 -1.68 -3.50
CA THR A 66 5.87 -2.36 -2.60
C THR A 66 6.59 -2.89 -1.35
N GLN A 67 7.73 -3.56 -1.54
CA GLN A 67 8.58 -4.04 -0.44
C GLN A 67 9.05 -2.90 0.46
N ASN A 68 9.45 -1.76 -0.10
CA ASN A 68 9.86 -0.60 0.67
C ASN A 68 8.71 -0.06 1.53
N ILE A 69 7.47 -0.03 1.04
CA ILE A 69 6.31 0.37 1.86
C ILE A 69 6.19 -0.54 3.08
N VAL A 70 6.20 -1.86 2.88
CA VAL A 70 6.10 -2.83 3.98
C VAL A 70 7.26 -2.69 4.95
N TYR A 71 8.48 -2.50 4.43
CA TYR A 71 9.67 -2.27 5.24
C TYR A 71 9.57 -1.01 6.10
N GLU A 72 9.16 0.13 5.53
CA GLU A 72 9.04 1.39 6.28
C GLU A 72 7.95 1.30 7.35
N LEU A 73 6.86 0.58 7.08
CA LEU A 73 5.85 0.26 8.11
C LEU A 73 6.48 -0.57 9.23
N CYS A 74 7.10 -1.71 8.94
CA CYS A 74 7.76 -2.55 9.95
C CYS A 74 8.77 -1.76 10.78
N LYS A 75 9.66 -1.02 10.11
CA LYS A 75 10.73 -0.22 10.71
C LYS A 75 10.15 0.79 11.69
N PHE A 76 9.14 1.56 11.28
CA PHE A 76 8.49 2.54 12.14
C PHE A 76 7.93 1.90 13.42
N GLN A 77 7.27 0.75 13.33
CA GLN A 77 6.69 0.10 14.50
C GLN A 77 7.76 -0.39 15.47
N LEU A 78 8.86 -0.94 14.96
CA LEU A 78 9.97 -1.44 15.76
C LEU A 78 10.76 -0.30 16.43
N GLU A 79 11.00 0.81 15.73
CA GLU A 79 11.78 1.93 16.25
C GLU A 79 11.02 2.75 17.30
N ASN A 80 9.68 2.74 17.25
CA ASN A 80 8.84 3.60 18.09
C ASN A 80 7.93 2.82 19.04
N ASP A 81 8.09 1.49 19.11
CA ASP A 81 7.30 0.61 19.98
C ASP A 81 5.77 0.78 19.78
N LEU A 82 5.35 1.02 18.54
CA LEU A 82 3.98 1.45 18.22
C LEU A 82 3.39 0.59 17.11
N GLN A 83 2.32 -0.15 17.39
CA GLN A 83 1.67 -1.01 16.40
C GLN A 83 0.46 -0.32 15.75
N LEU A 84 0.64 0.16 14.51
CA LEU A 84 -0.43 0.75 13.69
C LEU A 84 -1.01 -0.26 12.67
N PHE A 85 -0.25 -1.29 12.35
CA PHE A 85 -0.54 -2.30 11.33
C PHE A 85 -0.07 -3.70 11.76
N LYS A 86 -0.84 -4.72 11.40
CA LYS A 86 -0.33 -6.10 11.33
C LYS A 86 0.08 -6.40 9.90
N LEU A 87 1.28 -6.92 9.72
CA LEU A 87 1.90 -7.07 8.42
C LEU A 87 2.17 -8.55 8.18
N PHE A 88 1.73 -9.05 7.03
CA PHE A 88 1.91 -10.45 6.67
C PHE A 88 2.48 -10.60 5.27
N GLU A 89 3.23 -11.68 5.06
CA GLU A 89 3.62 -12.16 3.74
C GLU A 89 2.88 -13.47 3.43
N SER A 90 2.52 -13.66 2.16
CA SER A 90 1.85 -14.87 1.69
C SER A 90 2.79 -16.07 1.81
N LYS A 91 2.27 -17.20 2.32
CA LYS A 91 2.99 -18.48 2.35
C LYS A 91 3.19 -19.07 0.94
N ASN A 92 2.47 -18.57 -0.06
CA ASN A 92 2.35 -19.17 -1.39
C ASN A 92 2.75 -18.18 -2.50
N GLU A 93 4.04 -17.82 -2.59
CA GLU A 93 4.54 -16.74 -3.47
C GLU A 93 4.24 -16.92 -4.97
N LYS A 94 3.99 -18.15 -5.46
CA LYS A 94 3.80 -18.42 -6.92
C LYS A 94 2.50 -17.88 -7.53
N THR A 95 1.71 -17.13 -6.78
CA THR A 95 0.36 -16.72 -7.18
C THR A 95 0.37 -15.23 -7.53
N ASN A 96 0.75 -14.93 -8.77
CA ASN A 96 0.87 -13.58 -9.31
C ASN A 96 -0.50 -12.97 -9.54
N GLY A 97 -0.84 -11.91 -8.81
CA GLY A 97 -2.11 -11.26 -9.02
C GLY A 97 -2.24 -9.86 -8.46
N SER A 98 -2.15 -9.74 -7.13
CA SER A 98 -2.18 -8.47 -6.42
C SER A 98 -0.91 -8.30 -5.60
N ASP A 99 -0.52 -7.06 -5.35
CA ASP A 99 0.69 -6.77 -4.59
C ASP A 99 0.38 -6.68 -3.10
N ILE A 100 -0.76 -6.07 -2.75
CA ILE A 100 -1.17 -5.80 -1.37
C ILE A 100 -2.64 -6.19 -1.18
N LEU A 101 -2.95 -6.85 -0.07
CA LEU A 101 -4.29 -6.95 0.50
C LEU A 101 -4.37 -6.06 1.73
N LEU A 102 -5.13 -4.97 1.64
CA LEU A 102 -5.38 -4.09 2.77
C LEU A 102 -6.66 -4.55 3.46
N THR A 103 -6.65 -4.70 4.78
CA THR A 103 -7.85 -5.01 5.54
C THR A 103 -8.14 -3.94 6.60
N ILE A 104 -9.41 -3.58 6.73
CA ILE A 104 -9.87 -2.55 7.65
C ILE A 104 -11.01 -3.13 8.48
N LYS A 105 -10.89 -3.04 9.81
CA LYS A 105 -11.93 -3.44 10.75
C LYS A 105 -13.01 -2.35 10.82
N PHE A 106 -14.26 -2.75 10.61
CA PHE A 106 -15.47 -1.95 10.81
C PHE A 106 -16.28 -2.57 11.96
N GLN A 107 -17.30 -1.86 12.44
CA GLN A 107 -18.18 -2.36 13.50
C GLN A 107 -18.81 -3.73 13.19
N ASN A 108 -19.08 -4.01 11.91
CA ASN A 108 -19.77 -5.23 11.47
C ASN A 108 -18.82 -6.35 11.03
N GLY A 109 -17.51 -6.14 11.15
CA GLY A 109 -16.49 -7.07 10.69
C GLY A 109 -15.44 -6.38 9.83
N THR A 110 -14.56 -7.17 9.23
CA THR A 110 -13.42 -6.69 8.46
C THR A 110 -13.74 -6.72 6.97
N ILE A 111 -13.42 -5.64 6.25
CA ILE A 111 -13.45 -5.61 4.78
C ILE A 111 -12.02 -5.75 4.25
N LYS A 112 -11.87 -6.48 3.14
CA LYS A 112 -10.60 -6.68 2.44
C LYS A 112 -10.61 -5.88 1.15
N PHE A 113 -9.48 -5.29 0.79
CA PHE A 113 -9.31 -4.50 -0.42
C PHE A 113 -8.05 -4.94 -1.15
N PRO A 114 -8.18 -5.52 -2.36
CA PRO A 114 -7.03 -5.95 -3.12
C PRO A 114 -6.46 -4.78 -3.93
N PHE A 115 -5.15 -4.62 -3.88
CA PHE A 115 -4.40 -3.59 -4.59
C PHE A 115 -3.41 -4.20 -5.58
N GLN A 116 -3.43 -3.69 -6.80
CA GLN A 116 -2.36 -3.89 -7.77
C GLN A 116 -1.47 -2.65 -7.84
N ALA A 117 -0.17 -2.82 -7.62
CA ALA A 117 0.80 -1.76 -7.71
C ALA A 117 1.20 -1.48 -9.17
N LYS A 118 1.42 -0.21 -9.50
CA LYS A 118 1.85 0.26 -10.82
C LYS A 118 2.78 1.47 -10.73
N LEU A 119 3.92 1.41 -11.40
CA LEU A 119 4.91 2.48 -11.42
C LEU A 119 4.71 3.40 -12.62
N LEU A 120 4.68 4.71 -12.36
CA LEU A 120 4.68 5.70 -13.41
C LEU A 120 6.02 5.68 -14.16
N THR A 121 5.96 5.31 -15.43
CA THR A 121 7.10 5.43 -16.33
C THR A 121 7.19 6.88 -16.80
N THR A 122 8.26 7.57 -16.42
CA THR A 122 8.58 8.88 -16.96
C THR A 122 9.68 8.73 -17.99
N TYR A 123 9.39 9.14 -19.22
CA TYR A 123 10.45 9.38 -20.20
C TYR A 123 11.16 10.67 -19.82
N THR A 124 12.49 10.68 -19.87
CA THR A 124 13.39 11.78 -19.47
C THR A 124 13.00 13.16 -20.01
N ASN A 125 12.17 13.21 -21.07
CA ASN A 125 11.77 14.43 -21.76
C ASN A 125 10.27 14.80 -21.61
N LYS A 126 9.46 14.06 -20.83
CA LYS A 126 8.03 14.34 -20.65
C LYS A 126 7.68 14.65 -19.20
N LYS A 127 7.07 15.81 -18.96
CA LYS A 127 6.50 16.20 -17.65
C LYS A 127 5.30 15.32 -17.24
N ASP A 128 4.57 14.80 -18.23
CA ASP A 128 3.40 13.96 -18.04
C ASP A 128 3.78 12.50 -18.40
N GLY A 129 4.04 11.71 -17.37
CA GLY A 129 4.43 10.29 -17.49
C GLY A 129 3.27 9.39 -17.92
N SER A 130 3.50 8.08 -17.99
CA SER A 130 2.44 7.12 -18.26
C SER A 130 2.60 5.86 -17.43
N TYR A 131 1.47 5.28 -17.02
CA TYR A 131 1.42 3.93 -16.48
C TYR A 131 1.35 2.96 -17.64
N HIS A 132 2.23 1.97 -17.60
CA HIS A 132 2.25 0.91 -18.59
C HIS A 132 1.52 -0.30 -18.02
N HIS A 133 1.05 -1.15 -18.92
CA HIS A 133 0.57 -2.49 -18.56
C HIS A 133 -0.62 -2.50 -17.58
N LEU A 134 -1.46 -1.44 -17.55
CA LEU A 134 -2.70 -1.45 -16.77
C LEU A 134 -3.71 -2.48 -17.30
N GLN A 135 -3.77 -2.65 -18.62
CA GLN A 135 -4.60 -3.63 -19.32
C GLN A 135 -3.74 -4.73 -19.98
N HIS A 136 -2.65 -5.13 -19.32
CA HIS A 136 -1.77 -6.16 -19.86
C HIS A 136 -2.36 -7.57 -19.67
N ASP A 137 -2.27 -8.37 -20.73
CA ASP A 137 -2.57 -9.81 -20.68
C ASP A 137 -1.39 -10.57 -20.10
N ASN A 138 -1.65 -11.40 -19.09
CA ASN A 138 -0.72 -12.45 -18.68
C ASN A 138 -1.25 -13.81 -19.15
N SER A 139 -0.57 -14.90 -18.79
CA SER A 139 -1.01 -16.26 -19.16
C SER A 139 -2.38 -16.67 -18.57
N GLN A 140 -2.90 -15.91 -17.61
CA GLN A 140 -4.19 -16.12 -16.94
C GLN A 140 -5.28 -15.14 -17.43
N GLY A 141 -4.93 -14.12 -18.21
CA GLY A 141 -5.85 -13.13 -18.76
C GLY A 141 -5.46 -11.67 -18.45
N ILE A 142 -6.42 -10.77 -18.65
CA ILE A 142 -6.21 -9.32 -18.48
C ILE A 142 -6.10 -8.99 -16.98
N GLN A 143 -5.04 -8.30 -16.58
CA GLN A 143 -4.75 -8.03 -15.17
C GLN A 143 -5.89 -7.33 -14.41
N ILE A 144 -6.56 -6.35 -15.04
CA ILE A 144 -7.70 -5.65 -14.41
C ILE A 144 -8.90 -6.58 -14.20
N ASP A 145 -9.16 -7.50 -15.15
CA ASP A 145 -10.23 -8.49 -15.04
C ASP A 145 -9.93 -9.49 -13.92
N LEU A 146 -8.66 -9.91 -13.79
CA LEU A 146 -8.20 -10.81 -12.74
C LEU A 146 -8.33 -10.16 -11.36
N LEU A 147 -7.96 -8.89 -11.23
CA LEU A 147 -8.09 -8.13 -9.98
C LEU A 147 -9.56 -7.96 -9.59
N GLU A 148 -10.45 -7.63 -10.53
CA GLU A 148 -11.88 -7.51 -10.28
C GLU A 148 -12.52 -8.84 -9.91
N LYS A 149 -12.11 -9.93 -10.57
CA LYS A 149 -12.55 -11.28 -10.21
C LYS A 149 -12.14 -11.61 -8.77
N PHE A 150 -10.87 -11.40 -8.43
CA PHE A 150 -10.39 -11.64 -7.06
C PHE A 150 -11.14 -10.78 -6.03
N ALA A 151 -11.38 -9.51 -6.34
CA ALA A 151 -12.15 -8.63 -5.49
C ALA A 151 -13.57 -9.15 -5.20
N LYS A 152 -14.23 -9.75 -6.19
CA LYS A 152 -15.53 -10.43 -6.03
C LYS A 152 -15.40 -11.70 -5.20
N ASP A 153 -14.39 -12.53 -5.48
CA ASP A 153 -14.16 -13.80 -4.77
C ASP A 153 -13.91 -13.58 -3.26
N ILE A 154 -13.22 -12.49 -2.90
CA ILE A 154 -13.03 -12.08 -1.49
C ILE A 154 -14.16 -11.17 -0.96
N GLY A 155 -15.27 -11.02 -1.68
CA GLY A 155 -16.45 -10.30 -1.23
C GLY A 155 -16.28 -8.78 -1.05
N SER A 156 -15.20 -8.18 -1.55
CA SER A 156 -15.02 -6.73 -1.54
C SER A 156 -15.80 -6.03 -2.66
N GLY A 157 -16.08 -6.77 -3.74
CA GLY A 157 -16.79 -6.30 -4.94
C GLY A 157 -16.01 -5.31 -5.81
N ILE A 158 -14.88 -4.78 -5.34
CA ILE A 158 -14.07 -3.81 -6.08
C ILE A 158 -12.57 -3.93 -5.81
N GLY A 159 -11.78 -3.86 -6.88
CA GLY A 159 -10.32 -3.80 -6.80
C GLY A 159 -9.78 -2.39 -6.87
N PHE A 160 -8.55 -2.22 -6.42
CA PHE A 160 -7.84 -0.94 -6.44
C PHE A 160 -6.48 -1.06 -7.11
N TYR A 161 -6.01 0.05 -7.67
CA TYR A 161 -4.62 0.24 -8.05
C TYR A 161 -3.92 1.13 -7.02
N LEU A 162 -2.67 0.79 -6.70
CA LEU A 162 -1.71 1.63 -5.98
C LEU A 162 -0.69 2.14 -6.99
N PHE A 163 -0.62 3.44 -7.22
CA PHE A 163 0.32 4.03 -8.16
C PHE A 163 1.53 4.62 -7.44
N TYR A 164 2.71 4.30 -7.94
CA TYR A 164 3.97 4.93 -7.53
C TYR A 164 4.34 6.04 -8.50
N ASN A 165 4.38 7.28 -8.00
CA ASN A 165 4.44 8.45 -8.88
C ASN A 165 5.65 9.33 -8.59
N TYR A 166 6.11 9.95 -9.67
CA TYR A 166 7.01 11.09 -9.61
C TYR A 166 6.73 11.95 -10.85
N THR A 167 6.19 13.15 -10.68
CA THR A 167 5.63 13.97 -11.75
C THR A 167 5.94 15.45 -11.60
N SER A 168 7.23 15.78 -11.59
CA SER A 168 7.71 17.13 -11.25
C SER A 168 6.91 18.25 -11.95
N GLY A 169 6.15 19.01 -11.16
CA GLY A 169 5.38 20.16 -11.62
C GLY A 169 4.14 19.82 -12.44
N SER A 170 3.49 18.68 -12.18
CA SER A 170 2.26 18.30 -12.86
C SER A 170 1.06 19.17 -12.45
N ASN A 171 0.36 19.71 -13.44
CA ASN A 171 -0.91 20.46 -13.23
C ASN A 171 -2.10 19.54 -12.90
N SER A 172 -1.87 18.23 -12.82
CA SER A 172 -2.89 17.20 -12.63
C SER A 172 -3.14 16.88 -11.14
N ILE A 173 -2.47 17.61 -10.25
CA ILE A 173 -2.59 17.49 -8.80
C ILE A 173 -3.76 18.36 -8.33
N SER A 174 -4.57 17.82 -7.42
CA SER A 174 -5.71 18.55 -6.85
C SER A 174 -5.26 19.83 -6.14
N ASN A 175 -6.01 20.92 -6.31
CA ASN A 175 -5.70 22.20 -5.66
C ASN A 175 -5.52 22.03 -4.14
N GLY A 176 -4.37 22.45 -3.61
CA GLY A 176 -4.05 22.43 -2.17
C GLY A 176 -3.31 21.18 -1.70
N GLU A 177 -3.26 20.11 -2.49
CA GLU A 177 -2.42 18.94 -2.19
C GLU A 177 -0.97 19.18 -2.67
N LYS A 178 -0.01 18.59 -1.95
CA LYS A 178 1.40 18.60 -2.37
C LYS A 178 1.67 17.45 -3.32
N GLU A 179 2.54 17.69 -4.29
CA GLU A 179 2.95 16.68 -5.27
C GLU A 179 3.54 15.43 -4.60
N GLU A 180 4.34 15.61 -3.56
CA GLU A 180 5.03 14.52 -2.88
C GLU A 180 4.06 13.55 -2.17
N TYR A 181 2.85 14.00 -1.83
CA TYR A 181 1.81 13.11 -1.31
C TYR A 181 1.30 12.13 -2.34
N TYR A 182 1.44 12.45 -3.62
CA TYR A 182 1.13 11.54 -4.72
C TYR A 182 2.24 10.54 -4.98
N GLY A 183 3.36 10.55 -4.24
CA GLY A 183 4.38 9.49 -4.32
C GLY A 183 3.77 8.09 -4.28
N CYS A 184 2.72 7.93 -3.48
CA CYS A 184 1.76 6.83 -3.56
C CYS A 184 0.35 7.41 -3.76
N SER A 185 -0.37 6.99 -4.80
CA SER A 185 -1.79 7.33 -5.00
C SER A 185 -2.62 6.07 -5.25
N PHE A 186 -3.94 6.16 -5.16
CA PHE A 186 -4.82 5.04 -5.45
C PHE A 186 -6.06 5.44 -6.24
N THR A 187 -6.64 4.45 -6.90
CA THR A 187 -7.94 4.55 -7.58
C THR A 187 -8.59 3.17 -7.67
N ASN A 188 -9.90 3.10 -7.84
CA ASN A 188 -10.58 1.84 -8.11
C ASN A 188 -10.47 1.41 -9.60
N THR A 189 -10.71 0.13 -9.88
CA THR A 189 -10.64 -0.44 -11.23
C THR A 189 -11.68 0.15 -12.19
N ALA A 190 -12.88 0.52 -11.73
CA ALA A 190 -13.92 1.10 -12.58
C ALA A 190 -13.48 2.44 -13.20
N LEU A 191 -12.81 3.28 -12.40
CA LEU A 191 -12.23 4.54 -12.87
C LEU A 191 -11.10 4.30 -13.87
N VAL A 192 -10.24 3.31 -13.64
CA VAL A 192 -9.18 2.93 -14.59
C VAL A 192 -9.77 2.48 -15.92
N ARG A 193 -10.83 1.66 -15.91
CA ARG A 193 -11.53 1.24 -17.14
C ARG A 193 -12.12 2.40 -17.91
N SER A 194 -12.67 3.39 -17.20
CA SER A 194 -13.28 4.57 -17.81
C SER A 194 -12.27 5.58 -18.36
N SER A 195 -11.00 5.47 -17.97
CA SER A 195 -9.96 6.39 -18.42
C SER A 195 -9.76 6.29 -19.93
N LYS A 196 -9.51 7.44 -20.58
CA LYS A 196 -9.40 7.57 -22.04
C LYS A 196 -8.16 6.90 -22.64
N GLY A 197 -7.35 6.22 -21.83
CA GLY A 197 -6.24 5.40 -22.29
C GLY A 197 -6.76 4.24 -23.11
N ASN A 198 -6.76 4.44 -24.43
CA ASN A 198 -7.31 3.58 -25.47
C ASN A 198 -7.17 2.08 -25.16
N ALA A 199 -8.24 1.30 -25.39
CA ALA A 199 -8.23 -0.17 -25.36
C ALA A 199 -7.12 -0.79 -26.25
N GLU A 200 -6.57 0.00 -27.18
CA GLU A 200 -5.47 -0.38 -28.07
C GLU A 200 -4.07 -0.01 -27.52
N ASN A 201 -3.94 1.01 -26.67
CA ASN A 201 -2.63 1.63 -26.39
C ASN A 201 -1.91 1.15 -25.12
N LYS A 202 -2.54 0.30 -24.28
CA LYS A 202 -1.93 -0.32 -23.07
C LYS A 202 -1.24 0.66 -22.11
N ARG A 203 -1.45 1.97 -22.27
CA ARG A 203 -0.76 3.07 -21.61
C ARG A 203 -1.79 4.13 -21.23
N VAL A 204 -1.72 4.59 -20.00
CA VAL A 204 -2.60 5.64 -19.47
C VAL A 204 -1.72 6.74 -18.88
N LYS A 205 -1.96 8.00 -19.24
CA LYS A 205 -1.15 9.11 -18.73
C LYS A 205 -1.46 9.40 -17.26
N PHE A 206 -0.50 10.02 -16.57
CA PHE A 206 -0.75 10.50 -15.21
C PHE A 206 -1.96 11.44 -15.15
N SER A 207 -2.01 12.41 -16.07
CA SER A 207 -3.11 13.38 -16.21
C SER A 207 -4.49 12.78 -16.54
N GLU A 208 -4.54 11.53 -17.02
CA GLU A 208 -5.80 10.83 -17.32
C GLU A 208 -6.36 10.10 -16.10
N LEU A 209 -5.51 9.84 -15.08
CA LEU A 209 -5.91 9.20 -13.84
C LEU A 209 -5.86 10.16 -12.64
N HIS A 210 -5.31 11.36 -12.78
CA HIS A 210 -5.12 12.33 -11.69
C HIS A 210 -5.66 13.71 -12.12
N PRO A 211 -6.74 14.22 -11.51
CA PRO A 211 -7.82 13.45 -10.86
C PRO A 211 -8.45 12.43 -11.85
N PRO A 212 -9.07 11.33 -11.37
CA PRO A 212 -9.73 11.17 -10.06
C PRO A 212 -8.93 10.49 -8.94
N SER A 213 -7.74 9.97 -9.19
CA SER A 213 -6.92 9.28 -8.18
C SER A 213 -6.55 10.20 -7.02
N LYS A 214 -6.46 9.63 -5.82
CA LYS A 214 -6.19 10.35 -4.57
C LYS A 214 -4.87 9.89 -3.94
N PRO A 215 -4.18 10.72 -3.16
CA PRO A 215 -3.04 10.28 -2.36
C PRO A 215 -3.40 9.07 -1.48
N PHE A 216 -2.48 8.10 -1.32
CA PHE A 216 -2.78 6.84 -0.63
C PHE A 216 -3.23 7.02 0.82
N TYR A 217 -2.74 8.06 1.51
CA TYR A 217 -3.16 8.37 2.88
C TYR A 217 -4.66 8.68 3.00
N HIS A 218 -5.33 9.14 1.93
CA HIS A 218 -6.78 9.39 1.95
C HIS A 218 -7.57 8.09 2.17
N PHE A 219 -7.02 6.94 1.77
CA PHE A 219 -7.67 5.64 2.01
C PHE A 219 -7.87 5.36 3.50
N PHE A 220 -6.95 5.85 4.35
CA PHE A 220 -6.97 5.66 5.80
C PHE A 220 -7.81 6.72 6.53
N GLY A 221 -8.24 7.79 5.83
CA GLY A 221 -9.09 8.83 6.40
C GLY A 221 -10.50 8.36 6.80
N ILE A 222 -10.89 7.16 6.38
CA ILE A 222 -12.21 6.56 6.67
C ILE A 222 -12.32 5.94 8.04
N THR A 223 -11.20 5.74 8.71
CA THR A 223 -11.16 5.20 10.08
C THR A 223 -11.13 6.39 11.04
N PRO A 224 -12.23 6.71 11.74
CA PRO A 224 -12.27 7.86 12.63
C PRO A 224 -11.18 7.78 13.71
N SER A 225 -10.84 6.57 14.18
CA SER A 225 -9.77 6.32 15.14
C SER A 225 -8.37 6.69 14.64
N LEU A 226 -8.15 6.83 13.33
CA LEU A 226 -6.87 7.26 12.75
C LEU A 226 -6.84 8.76 12.42
N ASN A 227 -7.96 9.46 12.57
CA ASN A 227 -8.04 10.92 12.46
C ASN A 227 -7.74 11.55 13.83
N GLU A 228 -6.86 12.58 13.82
CA GLU A 228 -6.29 13.24 15.01
C GLU A 228 -7.29 13.83 16.02
N THR A 229 -8.59 13.79 15.73
CA THR A 229 -9.65 14.46 16.50
C THR A 229 -10.59 13.52 17.27
N SER A 230 -10.45 12.19 17.17
CA SER A 230 -11.42 11.24 17.75
C SER A 230 -11.07 10.75 19.16
N ILE A 231 -10.74 11.67 20.08
CA ILE A 231 -10.46 11.35 21.50
C ILE A 231 -11.69 10.75 22.22
N ASN A 232 -12.90 10.87 21.65
CA ASN A 232 -14.16 10.53 22.32
C ASN A 232 -14.79 9.18 21.94
N ASN A 233 -14.13 8.33 21.14
CA ASN A 233 -14.69 7.01 20.78
C ASN A 233 -13.62 5.90 20.85
N PRO A 234 -13.33 5.35 22.04
CA PRO A 234 -12.23 4.41 22.26
C PRO A 234 -12.40 3.03 21.61
N ASP A 235 -13.62 2.66 21.22
CA ASP A 235 -13.92 1.44 20.46
C ASP A 235 -13.98 1.70 18.93
N GLY A 236 -13.45 2.85 18.48
CA GLY A 236 -13.69 3.65 17.26
C GLY A 236 -13.54 3.02 15.87
N ASN A 237 -13.94 1.77 15.69
CA ASN A 237 -14.11 1.15 14.38
C ASN A 237 -15.16 1.94 13.57
N PRO A 238 -14.91 2.22 12.28
CA PRO A 238 -15.89 2.87 11.41
C PRO A 238 -17.21 2.09 11.35
N ASN A 239 -18.31 2.84 11.30
CA ASN A 239 -19.67 2.32 11.25
C ASN A 239 -20.17 2.11 9.80
N PHE A 240 -21.44 1.77 9.62
CA PHE A 240 -22.02 1.61 8.28
C PHE A 240 -22.03 2.90 7.45
N ASP A 241 -22.28 4.05 8.08
CA ASP A 241 -22.27 5.35 7.40
C ASP A 241 -20.87 5.69 6.87
N ASP A 242 -19.82 5.29 7.59
CA ASP A 242 -18.43 5.43 7.15
C ASP A 242 -18.13 4.54 5.93
N VAL A 243 -18.70 3.34 5.86
CA VAL A 243 -18.63 2.47 4.67
C VAL A 243 -19.33 3.14 3.48
N ASP A 244 -20.58 3.59 3.67
CA ASP A 244 -21.35 4.30 2.64
C ASP A 244 -20.58 5.53 2.12
N LYS A 245 -20.01 6.32 3.03
CA LYS A 245 -19.17 7.48 2.70
C LYS A 245 -17.91 7.08 1.93
N PHE A 246 -17.18 6.06 2.38
CA PHE A 246 -15.97 5.59 1.72
C PHE A 246 -16.24 5.20 0.25
N PHE A 247 -17.24 4.37 0.01
CA PHE A 247 -17.58 3.93 -1.35
C PHE A 247 -18.00 5.12 -2.22
N LYS A 248 -18.87 6.00 -1.71
CA LYS A 248 -19.32 7.18 -2.43
C LYS A 248 -18.19 8.15 -2.77
N GLU A 249 -17.30 8.44 -1.82
CA GLU A 249 -16.13 9.29 -2.05
C GLU A 249 -15.18 8.70 -3.10
N ASN A 250 -15.18 7.39 -3.28
CA ASN A 250 -14.44 6.69 -4.32
C ASN A 250 -15.27 6.41 -5.58
N GLY A 251 -16.39 7.13 -5.78
CA GLY A 251 -17.18 7.06 -7.01
C GLY A 251 -18.01 5.78 -7.15
N ILE A 252 -18.39 5.15 -6.04
CA ILE A 252 -19.14 3.89 -6.00
C ILE A 252 -20.46 4.14 -5.27
N ASP A 253 -21.47 4.58 -6.02
CA ASP A 253 -22.77 4.98 -5.42
C ASP A 253 -23.63 3.79 -4.97
N ASN A 254 -23.41 2.59 -5.50
CA ASN A 254 -24.30 1.43 -5.34
C ASN A 254 -23.58 0.15 -4.88
N TYR A 255 -22.63 0.23 -3.94
CA TYR A 255 -21.92 -0.98 -3.46
C TYR A 255 -22.86 -2.03 -2.82
N LYS A 256 -24.03 -1.62 -2.33
CA LYS A 256 -25.07 -2.52 -1.81
C LYS A 256 -25.63 -3.47 -2.87
N ASN A 257 -25.45 -3.13 -4.16
CA ASN A 257 -25.86 -3.94 -5.30
C ASN A 257 -24.69 -4.75 -5.91
N PHE A 258 -23.55 -4.87 -5.20
CA PHE A 258 -22.50 -5.78 -5.63
C PHE A 258 -23.05 -7.21 -5.74
N ASP A 259 -22.55 -7.93 -6.73
CA ASP A 259 -22.82 -9.35 -6.95
C ASP A 259 -21.48 -10.09 -7.07
N PRO A 260 -21.07 -10.83 -6.01
CA PRO A 260 -21.78 -11.03 -4.74
C PRO A 260 -21.82 -9.75 -3.85
N PRO A 261 -22.76 -9.66 -2.88
CA PRO A 261 -22.81 -8.52 -1.95
C PRO A 261 -21.53 -8.33 -1.16
N LEU A 262 -21.28 -7.09 -0.72
CA LEU A 262 -20.14 -6.76 0.14
C LEU A 262 -20.13 -7.66 1.40
N ARG A 263 -19.02 -8.35 1.63
CA ARG A 263 -18.81 -9.26 2.76
C ARG A 263 -18.06 -8.58 3.89
N PHE A 264 -18.56 -8.77 5.11
CA PHE A 264 -17.87 -8.42 6.34
C PHE A 264 -17.37 -9.72 6.99
N TYR A 265 -16.05 -9.83 7.14
CA TYR A 265 -15.43 -11.01 7.73
C TYR A 265 -15.43 -10.91 9.26
N THR A 266 -15.76 -12.00 9.94
CA THR A 266 -15.64 -12.06 11.39
C THR A 266 -14.17 -12.17 11.81
N GLU A 267 -13.89 -11.89 13.08
CA GLU A 267 -12.53 -12.04 13.62
C GLU A 267 -12.04 -13.49 13.57
N GLU A 268 -12.94 -14.45 13.80
CA GLU A 268 -12.65 -15.89 13.67
C GLU A 268 -12.26 -16.25 12.23
N GLU A 269 -13.04 -15.84 11.24
CA GLU A 269 -12.72 -16.07 9.82
C GLU A 269 -11.37 -15.47 9.43
N MET A 270 -11.07 -14.26 9.90
CA MET A 270 -9.80 -13.59 9.65
C MET A 270 -8.62 -14.35 10.29
N ASN A 271 -8.81 -14.88 11.50
CA ASN A 271 -7.78 -15.65 12.20
C ASN A 271 -7.52 -17.00 11.53
N GLU A 272 -8.56 -17.73 11.13
CA GLU A 272 -8.42 -19.00 10.40
C GLU A 272 -7.66 -18.79 9.08
N GLU A 273 -8.01 -17.74 8.33
CA GLU A 273 -7.33 -17.38 7.10
C GLU A 273 -5.86 -17.01 7.34
N ASN A 274 -5.59 -16.21 8.38
CA ASN A 274 -4.23 -15.83 8.76
C ASN A 274 -3.37 -17.06 9.04
N ILE A 275 -3.86 -17.97 9.87
CA ILE A 275 -3.16 -19.22 10.17
C ILE A 275 -2.89 -20.02 8.90
N LYS A 276 -3.85 -20.08 7.98
CA LYS A 276 -3.77 -20.92 6.79
C LYS A 276 -2.86 -20.36 5.69
N TYR A 277 -2.93 -19.06 5.40
CA TYR A 277 -2.34 -18.49 4.18
C TYR A 277 -1.25 -17.44 4.43
N TRP A 278 -1.17 -16.88 5.64
CA TRP A 278 -0.37 -15.71 5.92
C TRP A 278 0.70 -16.00 6.99
N GLN A 279 1.87 -15.38 6.81
CA GLN A 279 2.96 -15.40 7.77
C GLN A 279 3.12 -13.99 8.34
N ASP A 280 3.00 -13.84 9.65
CA ASP A 280 3.19 -12.56 10.35
C ASP A 280 4.67 -12.12 10.27
N LEU A 281 4.90 -10.86 9.91
CA LEU A 281 6.21 -10.23 9.78
C LEU A 281 6.67 -9.54 11.07
N ASN A 282 5.77 -9.20 11.98
CA ASN A 282 6.07 -8.53 13.24
C ASN A 282 6.58 -9.51 14.31
N SER A 283 6.21 -10.80 14.22
CA SER A 283 6.53 -11.81 15.22
C SER A 283 7.93 -12.40 15.03
N ASN A 284 9.01 -11.67 15.35
CA ASN A 284 10.39 -12.19 15.59
C ASN A 284 10.88 -13.34 14.67
N SER A 285 10.47 -13.37 13.39
CA SER A 285 10.56 -14.57 12.57
C SER A 285 11.99 -14.76 12.02
N LYS A 286 12.86 -15.34 12.84
CA LYS A 286 14.24 -15.73 12.50
C LYS A 286 14.34 -16.98 11.62
N ASN A 287 13.24 -17.63 11.27
CA ASN A 287 13.27 -18.87 10.51
C ASN A 287 12.48 -18.74 9.21
N TYR A 288 13.20 -18.48 8.12
CA TYR A 288 12.73 -18.73 6.76
C TYR A 288 12.56 -20.24 6.59
N ILE A 289 11.31 -20.72 6.57
CA ILE A 289 11.01 -22.06 6.08
C ILE A 289 10.60 -21.94 4.62
N THR A 290 11.60 -22.09 3.75
CA THR A 290 11.38 -22.59 2.40
C THR A 290 11.06 -24.08 2.51
N ASN A 291 9.87 -24.49 2.06
CA ASN A 291 9.73 -25.50 1.01
C ASN A 291 8.28 -26.01 0.89
N ASN A 292 7.94 -26.30 -0.37
CA ASN A 292 6.82 -27.09 -0.88
C ASN A 292 5.47 -26.40 -1.00
N ILE A 293 5.21 -25.75 -2.15
CA ILE A 293 3.83 -25.59 -2.63
C ILE A 293 3.73 -25.87 -4.14
N LYS A 294 2.76 -26.75 -4.45
CA LYS A 294 2.31 -27.13 -5.80
C LYS A 294 1.82 -25.89 -6.55
N LYS A 295 1.93 -25.89 -7.89
CA LYS A 295 1.35 -24.84 -8.75
C LYS A 295 -0.15 -24.73 -8.46
N GLN A 296 -0.59 -23.60 -7.92
CA GLN A 296 -1.99 -23.18 -7.91
C GLN A 296 -2.12 -21.99 -8.88
N ASN A 297 -3.18 -22.00 -9.69
CA ASN A 297 -3.45 -21.00 -10.73
C ASN A 297 -4.36 -19.87 -10.21
N GLU A 298 -4.31 -19.56 -8.92
CA GLU A 298 -5.21 -18.59 -8.28
C GLU A 298 -4.50 -17.23 -8.09
N PHE A 299 -5.28 -16.15 -8.16
CA PHE A 299 -4.80 -14.80 -7.90
C PHE A 299 -4.64 -14.60 -6.40
N ASN A 300 -3.46 -14.16 -5.92
CA ASN A 300 -3.18 -14.01 -4.49
C ASN A 300 -2.31 -12.78 -4.24
N PRO A 301 -2.54 -12.04 -3.15
CA PRO A 301 -1.66 -10.95 -2.75
C PRO A 301 -0.32 -11.45 -2.21
N ARG A 302 0.76 -10.69 -2.46
CA ARG A 302 2.06 -10.96 -1.84
C ARG A 302 2.08 -10.53 -0.37
N TYR A 303 1.61 -9.33 -0.09
CA TYR A 303 1.58 -8.76 1.25
C TYR A 303 0.15 -8.55 1.71
N LYS A 304 -0.09 -8.69 3.01
CA LYS A 304 -1.32 -8.29 3.66
C LYS A 304 -1.03 -7.28 4.77
N ILE A 305 -1.81 -6.22 4.82
CA ILE A 305 -1.69 -5.13 5.77
C ILE A 305 -3.05 -5.02 6.48
N ASP A 306 -3.09 -5.31 7.77
CA ASP A 306 -4.28 -5.13 8.60
C ASP A 306 -4.13 -3.84 9.39
N VAL A 307 -5.06 -2.91 9.23
CA VAL A 307 -5.05 -1.64 9.96
C VAL A 307 -5.56 -1.89 11.39
N VAL A 308 -4.77 -1.49 12.39
CA VAL A 308 -5.14 -1.67 13.80
C VAL A 308 -6.01 -0.50 14.25
N SER A 309 -7.18 -0.79 14.82
CA SER A 309 -8.14 0.24 15.25
C SER A 309 -7.65 1.07 16.45
N ASN A 310 -6.88 0.43 17.34
CA ASN A 310 -6.33 1.01 18.56
C ASN A 310 -4.82 0.73 18.60
N PRO A 311 -3.98 1.74 18.34
CA PRO A 311 -2.53 1.58 18.41
C PRO A 311 -2.10 1.01 19.76
N ILE A 312 -1.31 -0.06 19.74
CA ILE A 312 -0.82 -0.71 20.96
C ILE A 312 0.66 -0.35 21.12
N SER A 313 1.05 0.04 22.34
CA SER A 313 2.45 0.12 22.74
C SER A 313 3.00 -1.30 22.83
N ILE A 314 4.04 -1.63 22.07
CA ILE A 314 4.58 -3.01 22.02
C ILE A 314 5.12 -3.45 23.40
N ASN A 315 5.52 -2.52 24.27
CA ASN A 315 5.87 -2.81 25.66
C ASN A 315 4.66 -3.12 26.56
N ASP A 316 3.46 -2.68 26.23
CA ASP A 316 2.25 -3.03 26.99
C ASP A 316 1.82 -4.48 26.72
N GLU A 317 2.13 -5.04 25.53
CA GLU A 317 1.90 -6.46 25.24
C GLU A 317 2.80 -7.40 26.08
N LYS A 318 3.99 -6.96 26.47
CA LYS A 318 4.88 -7.72 27.37
C LYS A 318 4.37 -7.79 28.81
N GLU A 319 3.49 -6.87 29.24
CA GLU A 319 2.80 -7.01 30.52
C GLU A 319 1.64 -8.02 30.45
N ILE A 320 1.06 -8.26 29.27
CA ILE A 320 0.04 -9.30 29.07
C ILE A 320 0.69 -10.69 28.94
N GLU A 321 1.88 -10.79 28.36
CA GLU A 321 2.67 -12.03 28.30
C GLU A 321 3.39 -12.42 29.60
N ASN A 322 3.30 -11.64 30.68
CA ASN A 322 3.73 -12.09 32.02
C ASN A 322 2.79 -13.15 32.64
N ARG A 323 1.90 -13.76 31.85
CA ARG A 323 1.31 -15.08 32.11
C ARG A 323 2.05 -16.26 31.46
N GLY A 324 3.19 -16.05 30.80
CA GLY A 324 3.99 -17.12 30.19
C GLY A 324 5.43 -16.70 29.88
N ASN A 325 6.34 -16.98 30.81
CA ASN A 325 7.79 -16.76 30.75
C ASN A 325 8.44 -16.82 29.35
N LEU A 326 8.96 -15.69 28.85
CA LEU A 326 10.10 -15.65 27.93
C LEU A 326 10.88 -14.32 28.06
N LYS A 327 12.15 -14.42 28.45
CA LYS A 327 13.09 -13.28 28.48
C LYS A 327 13.64 -13.01 27.08
N VAL A 328 13.37 -11.83 26.53
CA VAL A 328 14.06 -11.32 25.34
C VAL A 328 15.31 -10.57 25.79
N LYS A 329 16.48 -10.93 25.23
CA LYS A 329 17.74 -10.20 25.41
C LYS A 329 17.89 -9.15 24.30
N ASP A 330 18.21 -7.92 24.69
CA ASP A 330 18.58 -6.83 23.78
C ASP A 330 19.70 -7.25 22.83
N LYS A 331 19.42 -7.19 21.53
CA LYS A 331 20.44 -7.10 20.48
C LYS A 331 19.97 -6.10 19.43
N ALA A 332 20.75 -5.06 19.23
CA ALA A 332 20.60 -4.13 18.12
C ALA A 332 20.55 -4.90 16.80
N LEU A 333 19.56 -4.58 15.97
CA LEU A 333 19.49 -5.01 14.58
C LEU A 333 20.53 -4.21 13.78
N GLU A 334 21.69 -4.80 13.53
CA GLU A 334 22.51 -4.39 12.38
C GLU A 334 21.86 -4.97 11.13
N VAL A 335 21.15 -4.13 10.39
CA VAL A 335 20.67 -4.47 9.04
C VAL A 335 21.78 -4.10 8.07
N GLU A 336 22.54 -5.10 7.61
CA GLU A 336 23.41 -4.91 6.44
C GLU A 336 22.53 -4.73 5.19
N PHE A 337 22.68 -3.57 4.55
CA PHE A 337 22.10 -3.33 3.23
C PHE A 337 22.84 -4.18 2.21
N ILE A 338 22.15 -5.14 1.61
CA ILE A 338 22.60 -5.73 0.35
C ILE A 338 22.28 -4.69 -0.73
N VAL A 339 23.31 -4.01 -1.22
CA VAL A 339 23.24 -3.07 -2.36
C VAL A 339 23.00 -3.82 -3.65
#